data_AF-A0A8H8UH67-F1
#
_entry.id   AF-A0A8H8UH67-F1
#
_cell.length_a   1.000
_cell.length_b   1.000
_cell.length_c   1.000
_cell.angle_alpha   90.00
_cell.angle_beta   90.00
_cell.angle_gamma   90.00
#
_symmetry.space_group_name_H-M   'P 1'
#
loop_
_entity.id
_entity.type
_entity.pdbx_description
1 polymer ?
#
loop_
_entity_poly.entity_id
_entity_poly.type
_entity_poly.pdbx_seq_one_letter_code
_entity_poly.pdbx_strand_id
1 'polypeptide(L)'
;MQSAATPVSTLTPIGYQNSSCGYCHNKSGSYSYYASTASLAPEVYQSLIDRGWRRSGSLLYKPDQRNSCCPQYTIRLDSQSFRASKDQRQALNRFNKHILGEKYSKEAARLYPLSREKAKKRNTDFDLVERVHESERTELKTPPEPEHALKVTLEPDHFTEEKYVLFENYQRLVHHEPPGRISKSGFKNFLCSSPLPRSDTSFDGKERKLGSYHQCYRIDRKLIAIGVLDLLPQCVSAVYFMYHESVNEFSFGKIGALTEIALAKEQGYKLWYAGFYIHNCVKMRYKGDYSPQYMLDPESYDWNLLDTELKNKLSQKKYVSLSRKKTIGEVSADAPVDEMATENKIDGGSDSDDDPPVLDPDTPLFSRNMPGILTREQLLTEVDLDHVKLRIRGQEAQTCDLVSWDDGDVDDLASMKGIIGELASAVGPRVAQDMVVSFGG
;
A
#
# COMPACT_ATOMS: atom_id res chain seq x y z
N MET A 1 0.02 -32.70 10.80
CA MET A 1 -0.30 -31.35 10.31
C MET A 1 -0.58 -31.46 8.83
N GLN A 2 -1.85 -31.41 8.40
CA GLN A 2 -2.15 -31.27 6.98
C GLN A 2 -1.63 -29.90 6.54
N SER A 3 -0.71 -29.87 5.58
CA SER A 3 -0.33 -28.64 4.89
C SER A 3 -1.63 -28.05 4.32
N ALA A 4 -2.06 -26.91 4.85
CA ALA A 4 -3.11 -26.14 4.22
C ALA A 4 -2.62 -25.79 2.82
N ALA A 5 -3.40 -26.14 1.79
CA ALA A 5 -3.04 -25.84 0.40
C ALA A 5 -2.77 -24.33 0.28
N THR A 6 -1.64 -23.96 -0.34
CA THR A 6 -1.30 -22.57 -0.60
C THR A 6 -2.46 -21.93 -1.38
N PRO A 7 -2.99 -20.78 -0.91
CA PRO A 7 -4.10 -20.15 -1.58
C PRO A 7 -3.71 -19.79 -3.02
N VAL A 8 -4.59 -20.11 -3.98
CA VAL A 8 -4.38 -19.78 -5.39
C VAL A 8 -4.68 -18.30 -5.61
N SER A 9 -3.80 -17.61 -6.34
CA SER A 9 -4.00 -16.21 -6.73
C SER A 9 -4.71 -16.12 -8.07
N THR A 10 -5.98 -15.76 -8.07
CA THR A 10 -6.79 -15.59 -9.28
C THR A 10 -6.83 -14.14 -9.70
N LEU A 11 -6.46 -13.82 -10.93
CA LEU A 11 -6.52 -12.47 -11.49
C LEU A 11 -7.43 -12.45 -12.73
N THR A 12 -8.36 -11.51 -12.78
CA THR A 12 -9.20 -11.24 -13.95
C THR A 12 -8.84 -9.86 -14.47
N PRO A 13 -8.27 -9.74 -15.69
CA PRO A 13 -7.91 -8.44 -16.25
C PRO A 13 -9.16 -7.58 -16.47
N ILE A 14 -9.08 -6.30 -16.13
CA ILE A 14 -10.12 -5.28 -16.40
C ILE A 14 -9.65 -4.28 -17.45
N GLY A 15 -8.34 -3.97 -17.48
CA GLY A 15 -7.72 -3.13 -18.50
C GLY A 15 -7.31 -1.75 -18.01
N TYR A 16 -6.74 -0.96 -18.92
CA TYR A 16 -6.28 0.40 -18.68
C TYR A 16 -7.41 1.42 -18.78
N GLN A 17 -7.62 2.22 -17.75
CA GLN A 17 -8.77 3.14 -17.67
C GLN A 17 -8.39 4.49 -17.03
N ASN A 18 -9.13 5.53 -17.43
CA ASN A 18 -9.15 6.82 -16.74
C ASN A 18 -10.35 6.89 -15.78
N SER A 19 -10.14 7.52 -14.63
CA SER A 19 -11.15 7.75 -13.60
C SER A 19 -11.00 9.14 -12.98
N SER A 20 -12.06 9.64 -12.34
CA SER A 20 -11.98 10.90 -11.61
C SER A 20 -10.93 10.82 -10.49
N CYS A 21 -10.03 11.79 -10.41
CA CYS A 21 -9.03 11.82 -9.35
C CYS A 21 -9.65 12.20 -8.00
N GLY A 22 -9.56 11.29 -7.01
CA GLY A 22 -10.05 11.52 -5.64
C GLY A 22 -9.19 12.47 -4.78
N TYR A 23 -8.08 13.01 -5.32
CA TYR A 23 -7.16 13.86 -4.56
C TYR A 23 -7.26 15.34 -4.93
N CYS A 24 -7.27 15.66 -6.23
CA CYS A 24 -7.30 17.05 -6.70
C CYS A 24 -8.53 17.37 -7.58
N HIS A 25 -9.35 16.38 -7.90
CA HIS A 25 -10.57 16.54 -8.73
C HIS A 25 -10.35 17.24 -10.08
N ASN A 26 -9.14 17.17 -10.62
CA ASN A 26 -8.83 17.70 -11.95
C ASN A 26 -9.52 16.85 -13.03
N LYS A 27 -9.98 17.50 -14.12
CA LYS A 27 -10.64 16.87 -15.27
C LYS A 27 -9.78 15.85 -15.99
N SER A 28 -8.45 16.00 -15.97
CA SER A 28 -7.52 15.02 -16.58
C SER A 28 -7.56 13.64 -15.90
N GLY A 29 -8.00 13.59 -14.63
CA GLY A 29 -8.25 12.33 -13.93
C GLY A 29 -6.99 11.57 -13.50
N SER A 30 -7.20 10.31 -13.14
CA SER A 30 -6.16 9.36 -12.75
C SER A 30 -6.27 8.12 -13.61
N TYR A 31 -5.15 7.76 -14.23
CA TYR A 31 -5.02 6.59 -15.06
C TYR A 31 -4.46 5.42 -14.27
N SER A 32 -4.97 4.22 -14.53
CA SER A 32 -4.47 2.98 -13.92
C SER A 32 -4.80 1.78 -14.80
N TYR A 33 -3.98 0.74 -14.69
CA TYR A 33 -4.36 -0.59 -15.15
C TYR A 33 -5.05 -1.34 -14.01
N TYR A 34 -6.18 -1.97 -14.31
CA TYR A 34 -7.03 -2.64 -13.32
C TYR A 34 -7.10 -4.16 -13.58
N ALA A 35 -7.24 -4.89 -12.48
CA ALA A 35 -7.63 -6.29 -12.47
C ALA A 35 -8.56 -6.52 -11.27
N SER A 36 -9.29 -7.63 -11.26
CA SER A 36 -10.03 -8.08 -10.07
C SER A 36 -9.50 -9.43 -9.59
N THR A 37 -9.79 -9.76 -8.35
CA THR A 37 -9.35 -11.02 -7.74
C THR A 37 -10.41 -11.59 -6.79
N ALA A 38 -10.65 -12.90 -6.90
CA ALA A 38 -11.50 -13.64 -5.98
C ALA A 38 -10.71 -14.22 -4.78
N SER A 39 -9.44 -14.52 -5.00
CA SER A 39 -8.50 -15.01 -3.98
C SER A 39 -7.10 -14.55 -4.38
N LEU A 40 -6.35 -14.05 -3.40
CA LEU A 40 -5.01 -13.51 -3.59
C LEU A 40 -4.09 -13.98 -2.46
N ALA A 41 -3.08 -14.76 -2.80
CA ALA A 41 -2.09 -15.22 -1.82
C ALA A 41 -1.29 -14.04 -1.26
N PRO A 42 -1.01 -13.99 0.06
CA PRO A 42 -0.18 -12.95 0.67
C PRO A 42 1.19 -12.76 -0.01
N GLU A 43 1.82 -13.85 -0.48
CA GLU A 43 3.11 -13.84 -1.17
C GLU A 43 3.04 -13.18 -2.55
N VAL A 44 1.97 -13.46 -3.30
CA VAL A 44 1.71 -12.85 -4.60
C VAL A 44 1.37 -11.38 -4.40
N TYR A 45 0.56 -11.03 -3.40
CA TYR A 45 0.26 -9.63 -3.12
C TYR A 45 1.47 -8.84 -2.65
N GLN A 46 2.38 -9.43 -1.87
CA GLN A 46 3.68 -8.81 -1.55
C GLN A 46 4.43 -8.42 -2.83
N SER A 47 4.51 -9.36 -3.79
CA SER A 47 5.18 -9.13 -5.07
C SER A 47 4.50 -8.03 -5.90
N LEU A 48 3.17 -7.93 -5.84
CA LEU A 48 2.40 -6.88 -6.49
C LEU A 48 2.64 -5.49 -5.85
N ILE A 49 2.55 -5.37 -4.53
CA ILE A 49 2.73 -4.06 -3.85
C ILE A 49 4.16 -3.53 -3.97
N ASP A 50 5.15 -4.44 -4.08
CA ASP A 50 6.56 -4.13 -4.34
C ASP A 50 6.77 -3.57 -5.76
N ARG A 51 5.82 -3.81 -6.66
CA ARG A 51 5.74 -3.24 -8.03
C ARG A 51 4.72 -2.11 -8.15
N GLY A 52 4.28 -1.56 -7.01
CA GLY A 52 3.41 -0.39 -6.97
C GLY A 52 1.92 -0.66 -7.16
N TRP A 53 1.48 -1.92 -7.20
CA TRP A 53 0.05 -2.26 -7.19
C TRP A 53 -0.59 -2.01 -5.84
N ARG A 54 -1.89 -1.74 -5.81
CA ARG A 54 -2.73 -1.68 -4.60
C ARG A 54 -4.06 -2.35 -4.82
N ARG A 55 -4.82 -2.51 -3.74
CA ARG A 55 -6.17 -3.07 -3.77
C ARG A 55 -7.20 -2.21 -3.04
N SER A 56 -8.46 -2.40 -3.43
CA SER A 56 -9.66 -1.89 -2.77
C SER A 56 -10.69 -3.02 -2.80
N GLY A 57 -10.86 -3.72 -1.67
CA GLY A 57 -11.55 -5.02 -1.67
C GLY A 57 -10.88 -6.00 -2.63
N SER A 58 -11.67 -6.50 -3.59
CA SER A 58 -11.26 -7.39 -4.69
C SER A 58 -10.71 -6.68 -5.93
N LEU A 59 -10.78 -5.35 -6.00
CA LEU A 59 -10.22 -4.59 -7.11
C LEU A 59 -8.72 -4.38 -6.89
N LEU A 60 -7.90 -4.71 -7.87
CA LEU A 60 -6.46 -4.42 -7.93
C LEU A 60 -6.20 -3.32 -8.96
N TYR A 61 -5.25 -2.45 -8.67
CA TYR A 61 -4.90 -1.37 -9.57
C TYR A 61 -3.42 -0.99 -9.49
N LYS A 62 -2.84 -0.68 -10.64
CA LYS A 62 -1.51 -0.10 -10.79
C LYS A 62 -1.66 1.30 -11.40
N PRO A 63 -1.39 2.38 -10.64
CA PRO A 63 -1.44 3.72 -11.19
C PRO A 63 -0.43 3.94 -12.31
N ASP A 64 -0.83 4.68 -13.34
CA ASP A 64 0.10 5.33 -14.25
C ASP A 64 0.44 6.71 -13.68
N GLN A 65 1.59 6.80 -13.00
CA GLN A 65 2.02 8.03 -12.36
C GLN A 65 2.38 9.14 -13.36
N ARG A 66 2.71 8.82 -14.61
CA ARG A 66 3.10 9.81 -15.62
C ARG A 66 1.86 10.55 -16.13
N ASN A 67 0.82 9.79 -16.44
CA ASN A 67 -0.40 10.30 -17.04
C ASN A 67 -1.46 10.75 -16.01
N SER A 68 -1.35 10.31 -14.75
CA SER A 68 -2.24 10.78 -13.68
C SER A 68 -1.94 12.22 -13.24
N CYS A 69 -2.97 12.99 -12.92
CA CYS A 69 -2.81 14.36 -12.41
C CYS A 69 -2.15 14.42 -11.01
N CYS A 70 -2.25 13.35 -10.23
CA CYS A 70 -1.65 13.19 -8.91
C CYS A 70 -0.80 11.92 -8.88
N PRO A 71 0.52 12.02 -9.09
CA PRO A 71 1.40 10.86 -9.10
C PRO A 71 1.44 10.13 -7.75
N GLN A 72 1.12 8.84 -7.79
CA GLN A 72 0.97 7.97 -6.62
C GLN A 72 2.24 7.14 -6.41
N TYR A 73 3.13 7.60 -5.53
CA TYR A 73 4.37 6.90 -5.22
C TYR A 73 4.17 5.93 -4.07
N THR A 74 4.61 4.69 -4.25
CA THR A 74 4.63 3.72 -3.15
C THR A 74 5.73 4.07 -2.16
N ILE A 75 5.41 4.11 -0.86
CA ILE A 75 6.40 4.31 0.19
C ILE A 75 6.36 3.22 1.26
N ARG A 76 7.53 2.90 1.81
CA ARG A 76 7.70 1.96 2.92
C ARG A 76 8.88 2.36 3.80
N LEU A 77 8.84 1.94 5.06
CA LEU A 77 9.97 2.06 5.98
C LEU A 77 10.34 0.72 6.60
N ASP A 78 11.57 0.62 7.06
CA ASP A 78 12.05 -0.51 7.87
C ASP A 78 11.62 -0.31 9.34
N SER A 79 10.87 -1.27 9.87
CA SER A 79 10.27 -1.21 11.21
C SER A 79 11.31 -1.17 12.34
N GLN A 80 12.50 -1.74 12.12
CA GLN A 80 13.59 -1.73 13.09
C GLN A 80 14.38 -0.41 13.06
N SER A 81 14.43 0.23 11.89
CA SER A 81 15.15 1.48 11.68
C SER A 81 14.32 2.73 11.98
N PHE A 82 12.99 2.60 12.11
CA PHE A 82 12.10 3.72 12.41
C PHE A 82 12.52 4.53 13.64
N ARG A 83 12.39 5.85 13.55
CA ARG A 83 12.63 6.79 14.66
C ARG A 83 11.47 7.77 14.76
N ALA A 84 10.75 7.71 15.89
CA ALA A 84 9.63 8.60 16.15
C ALA A 84 10.10 10.06 16.31
N SER A 85 9.48 10.97 15.57
CA SER A 85 9.72 12.41 15.66
C SER A 85 9.26 12.98 17.01
N LYS A 86 9.68 14.21 17.35
CA LYS A 86 9.23 14.88 18.59
C LYS A 86 7.70 14.97 18.66
N ASP A 87 7.05 15.33 17.56
CA ASP A 87 5.59 15.47 17.48
C ASP A 87 4.87 14.12 17.61
N GLN A 88 5.37 13.07 16.95
CA GLN A 88 4.85 11.70 17.09
C GLN A 88 4.94 11.20 18.55
N ARG A 89 6.09 11.41 19.20
CA ARG A 89 6.29 11.08 20.62
C ARG A 89 5.33 11.84 21.53
N GLN A 90 5.11 13.13 21.26
CA GLN A 90 4.19 13.97 22.02
C GLN A 90 2.74 13.52 21.86
N ALA A 91 2.30 13.16 20.65
CA ALA A 91 0.96 12.65 20.41
C ALA A 91 0.69 11.39 21.24
N LEU A 92 1.60 10.41 21.18
CA LEU A 92 1.47 9.17 21.94
C LEU A 92 1.49 9.40 23.46
N ASN A 93 2.42 10.24 23.95
CA ASN A 93 2.50 10.55 25.39
C ASN A 93 1.23 11.27 25.91
N ARG A 94 0.63 12.17 25.12
CA ARG A 94 -0.63 12.84 25.49
C ARG A 94 -1.77 11.83 25.59
N PHE A 95 -1.87 10.92 24.63
CA PHE A 95 -2.88 9.87 24.64
C PHE A 95 -2.70 8.91 25.83
N ASN A 96 -1.48 8.42 26.08
CA ASN A 96 -1.20 7.59 27.25
C ASN A 96 -1.56 8.31 28.55
N LYS A 97 -1.23 9.60 28.70
CA LYS A 97 -1.63 10.38 29.87
C LYS A 97 -3.15 10.44 30.05
N HIS A 98 -3.90 10.59 28.96
CA HIS A 98 -5.37 10.60 28.99
C HIS A 98 -5.94 9.26 29.45
N ILE A 99 -5.46 8.15 28.89
CA ILE A 99 -5.93 6.80 29.27
C ILE A 99 -5.60 6.48 30.73
N LEU A 100 -4.39 6.79 31.18
CA LEU A 100 -3.96 6.48 32.55
C LEU A 100 -4.68 7.38 33.57
N GLY A 101 -4.76 8.69 33.31
CA GLY A 101 -5.25 9.67 34.27
C GLY A 101 -4.27 10.01 35.38
N GLU A 102 -4.49 11.16 36.03
CA GLU A 102 -3.59 11.65 37.07
C GLU A 102 -3.61 10.82 38.35
N LYS A 103 -4.80 10.31 38.72
CA LYS A 103 -4.99 9.52 39.94
C LYS A 103 -4.19 8.22 39.86
N TYR A 104 -4.40 7.43 38.81
CA TYR A 104 -3.63 6.21 38.57
C TYR A 104 -2.13 6.51 38.50
N SER A 105 -1.72 7.51 37.73
CA SER A 105 -0.30 7.85 37.57
C SER A 105 0.40 8.12 38.90
N LYS A 106 -0.25 8.85 39.82
CA LYS A 106 0.29 9.16 41.16
C LYS A 106 0.31 7.93 42.07
N GLU A 107 -0.79 7.20 42.13
CA GLU A 107 -0.92 6.04 43.02
C GLU A 107 -0.10 4.83 42.56
N ALA A 108 -0.04 4.55 41.25
CA ALA A 108 0.79 3.51 40.67
C ALA A 108 2.29 3.80 40.86
N ALA A 109 2.72 5.06 40.75
CA ALA A 109 4.12 5.43 41.06
C ALA A 109 4.49 5.16 42.53
N ARG A 110 3.53 5.26 43.46
CA ARG A 110 3.71 4.97 44.88
C ARG A 110 3.69 3.46 45.18
N LEU A 111 2.74 2.72 44.61
CA LEU A 111 2.54 1.29 44.88
C LEU A 111 3.49 0.40 44.09
N TYR A 112 3.85 0.82 42.88
CA TYR A 112 4.65 0.05 41.93
C TYR A 112 5.79 0.91 41.34
N PRO A 113 6.69 1.44 42.19
CA PRO A 113 7.75 2.32 41.72
C PRO A 113 8.64 1.62 40.69
N LEU A 114 8.98 2.33 39.62
CA LEU A 114 9.97 1.88 38.65
C LEU A 114 11.35 1.84 39.29
N SER A 115 12.16 0.84 38.95
CA SER A 115 13.57 0.86 39.33
C SER A 115 14.26 2.08 38.71
N ARG A 116 15.33 2.57 39.36
CA ARG A 116 16.11 3.72 38.88
C ARG A 116 16.58 3.53 37.43
N GLU A 117 16.96 2.30 37.07
CA GLU A 117 17.36 1.93 35.71
C GLU A 117 16.20 2.05 34.71
N LYS A 118 15.02 1.50 35.03
CA LYS A 118 13.82 1.61 34.19
C LYS A 118 13.36 3.07 34.03
N ALA A 119 13.38 3.85 35.11
CA ALA A 119 13.05 5.27 35.06
C ALA A 119 14.04 6.07 34.20
N LYS A 120 15.34 5.77 34.30
CA LYS A 120 16.37 6.37 33.44
C LYS A 120 16.14 6.00 31.97
N LYS A 121 15.98 4.71 31.65
CA LYS A 121 15.68 4.23 30.28
C LYS A 121 14.45 4.94 29.71
N ARG A 122 13.36 5.04 30.48
CA ARG A 122 12.14 5.73 30.05
C ARG A 122 12.36 7.23 29.77
N ASN A 123 13.29 7.89 30.44
CA ASN A 123 13.55 9.31 30.22
C ASN A 123 14.55 9.58 29.09
N THR A 124 15.48 8.65 28.83
CA THR A 124 16.50 8.81 27.78
C THR A 124 16.06 8.23 26.44
N ASP A 125 15.33 7.12 26.47
CA ASP A 125 15.05 6.30 25.29
C ASP A 125 13.55 6.31 24.99
N PHE A 126 13.21 6.46 23.71
CA PHE A 126 11.86 6.25 23.22
C PHE A 126 11.78 4.89 22.55
N ASP A 127 11.54 3.86 23.36
CA ASP A 127 11.21 2.53 22.86
C ASP A 127 9.76 2.54 22.34
N LEU A 128 9.58 2.39 21.03
CA LEU A 128 8.27 2.49 20.40
C LEU A 128 7.28 1.43 20.93
N VAL A 129 7.74 0.18 21.08
CA VAL A 129 6.88 -0.94 21.46
C VAL A 129 6.42 -0.75 22.91
N GLU A 130 7.35 -0.45 23.82
CA GLU A 130 7.01 -0.17 25.21
C GLU A 130 6.01 1.00 25.33
N ARG A 131 6.12 2.03 24.47
CA ARG A 131 5.26 3.22 24.55
C ARG A 131 3.87 3.05 23.98
N VAL A 132 3.73 2.24 22.93
CA VAL A 132 2.42 1.95 22.35
C VAL A 132 1.58 1.13 23.35
N HIS A 133 2.19 0.18 24.04
CA HIS A 133 1.47 -0.67 25.01
C HIS A 133 1.37 -0.07 26.43
N GLU A 134 2.08 1.02 26.73
CA GLU A 134 2.18 1.62 28.08
C GLU A 134 0.81 1.88 28.75
N SER A 135 -0.23 2.18 27.97
CA SER A 135 -1.57 2.48 28.47
C SER A 135 -2.60 1.37 28.26
N GLU A 136 -2.20 0.22 27.69
CA GLU A 136 -3.10 -0.91 27.48
C GLU A 136 -3.45 -1.61 28.80
N ARG A 137 -4.73 -1.91 29.01
CA ARG A 137 -5.25 -2.45 30.28
C ARG A 137 -4.54 -3.72 30.75
N THR A 138 -4.03 -4.54 29.83
CA THR A 138 -3.30 -5.79 30.11
C THR A 138 -1.92 -5.55 30.70
N GLU A 139 -1.29 -4.41 30.41
CA GLU A 139 0.04 -4.04 30.91
C GLU A 139 0.00 -3.30 32.25
N LEU A 140 -1.18 -2.85 32.67
CA LEU A 140 -1.38 -2.04 33.86
C LEU A 140 -1.55 -2.89 35.13
N LYS A 141 -0.90 -2.44 36.21
CA LYS A 141 -1.07 -3.01 37.55
C LYS A 141 -2.24 -2.35 38.24
N THR A 142 -3.20 -3.15 38.69
CA THR A 142 -4.39 -2.68 39.40
C THR A 142 -4.60 -3.46 40.69
N PRO A 143 -5.01 -2.81 41.80
CA PRO A 143 -5.39 -1.39 41.94
C PRO A 143 -4.19 -0.41 42.01
N PRO A 144 -4.38 0.90 41.73
CA PRO A 144 -5.63 1.59 41.39
C PRO A 144 -6.09 1.30 39.95
N GLU A 145 -7.34 1.63 39.61
CA GLU A 145 -7.81 1.56 38.22
C GLU A 145 -7.36 2.80 37.41
N PRO A 146 -7.03 2.64 36.11
CA PRO A 146 -6.80 3.78 35.21
C PRO A 146 -8.09 4.57 34.97
N GLU A 147 -7.95 5.80 34.47
CA GLU A 147 -9.10 6.63 34.07
C GLU A 147 -9.95 5.93 32.99
N HIS A 148 -9.27 5.29 32.03
CA HIS A 148 -9.89 4.55 30.95
C HIS A 148 -9.23 3.19 30.73
N ALA A 149 -10.00 2.20 30.30
CA ALA A 149 -9.50 0.88 29.91
C ALA A 149 -9.30 0.82 28.40
N LEU A 150 -8.05 1.03 27.95
CA LEU A 150 -7.65 0.81 26.56
C LEU A 150 -7.39 -0.68 26.29
N LYS A 151 -7.91 -1.18 25.16
CA LYS A 151 -7.60 -2.51 24.63
C LYS A 151 -7.38 -2.42 23.12
N VAL A 152 -6.23 -2.91 22.65
CA VAL A 152 -5.94 -3.05 21.22
C VAL A 152 -5.96 -4.53 20.85
N THR A 153 -6.64 -4.89 19.77
CA THR A 153 -6.79 -6.28 19.32
C THR A 153 -6.68 -6.39 17.82
N LEU A 154 -6.04 -7.45 17.34
CA LEU A 154 -6.07 -7.82 15.93
C LEU A 154 -7.22 -8.80 15.69
N GLU A 155 -8.24 -8.35 14.97
CA GLU A 155 -9.46 -9.11 14.68
C GLU A 155 -9.57 -9.47 13.19
N PRO A 156 -10.34 -10.50 12.83
CA PRO A 156 -10.74 -10.70 11.44
C PRO A 156 -11.41 -9.45 10.83
N ASP A 157 -11.19 -9.24 9.54
CA ASP A 157 -11.75 -8.16 8.73
C ASP A 157 -13.24 -8.35 8.39
N HIS A 158 -13.96 -9.17 9.15
CA HIS A 158 -15.39 -9.37 8.93
C HIS A 158 -16.19 -8.11 9.24
N PHE A 159 -17.27 -7.93 8.48
CA PHE A 159 -18.29 -6.95 8.77
C PHE A 159 -18.91 -7.20 10.15
N THR A 160 -19.05 -6.14 10.93
CA THR A 160 -19.93 -6.10 12.10
C THR A 160 -20.65 -4.76 12.12
N GLU A 161 -21.81 -4.71 12.79
CA GLU A 161 -22.53 -3.45 12.99
C GLU A 161 -21.69 -2.44 13.77
N GLU A 162 -20.93 -2.87 14.78
CA GLU A 162 -20.02 -2.01 15.56
C GLU A 162 -18.97 -1.32 14.66
N LYS A 163 -18.33 -2.09 13.76
CA LYS A 163 -17.32 -1.59 12.82
C LYS A 163 -17.94 -0.64 11.78
N TYR A 164 -19.16 -0.93 11.33
CA TYR A 164 -19.88 -0.07 10.39
C TYR A 164 -20.26 1.29 11.00
N VAL A 165 -20.74 1.32 12.26
CA VAL A 165 -21.08 2.58 12.94
C VAL A 165 -19.86 3.49 13.06
N LEU A 166 -18.68 2.92 13.33
CA LEU A 166 -17.42 3.67 13.31
C LEU A 166 -17.09 4.22 11.91
N PHE A 167 -17.21 3.37 10.88
CA PHE A 167 -16.97 3.77 9.49
C PHE A 167 -17.90 4.92 9.07
N GLU A 168 -19.20 4.81 9.36
CA GLU A 168 -20.19 5.85 9.07
C GLU A 168 -19.86 7.16 9.78
N ASN A 169 -19.51 7.12 11.07
CA ASN A 169 -19.07 8.30 11.82
C ASN A 169 -17.87 8.97 11.13
N TYR A 170 -16.85 8.19 10.77
CA TYR A 170 -15.65 8.69 10.12
C TYR A 170 -15.93 9.28 8.73
N GLN A 171 -16.72 8.61 7.89
CA GLN A 171 -17.08 9.13 6.56
C GLN A 171 -17.82 10.47 6.66
N ARG A 172 -18.79 10.58 7.58
CA ARG A 172 -19.58 11.80 7.73
C ARG A 172 -18.76 12.97 8.28
N LEU A 173 -17.89 12.72 9.26
CA LEU A 173 -17.26 13.80 10.04
C LEU A 173 -15.86 14.15 9.55
N VAL A 174 -15.11 13.18 9.04
CA VAL A 174 -13.74 13.40 8.56
C VAL A 174 -13.71 13.57 7.04
N HIS A 175 -14.51 12.78 6.31
CA HIS A 175 -14.60 12.89 4.85
C HIS A 175 -15.73 13.81 4.36
N HIS A 176 -16.67 14.20 5.22
CA HIS A 176 -17.85 15.00 4.86
C HIS A 176 -18.69 14.38 3.73
N GLU A 177 -18.70 13.04 3.66
CA GLU A 177 -19.50 12.32 2.67
C GLU A 177 -21.00 12.48 2.97
N PRO A 178 -21.84 12.71 1.94
CA PRO A 178 -23.28 12.79 2.13
C PRO A 178 -23.84 11.41 2.52
N PRO A 179 -24.91 11.34 3.34
CA PRO A 179 -25.47 10.07 3.83
C PRO A 179 -25.77 9.04 2.74
N GLY A 180 -26.24 9.48 1.56
CA GLY A 180 -26.53 8.59 0.43
C GLY A 180 -25.31 7.90 -0.20
N ARG A 181 -24.08 8.33 0.13
CA ARG A 181 -22.82 7.70 -0.32
C ARG A 181 -22.25 6.73 0.71
N ILE A 182 -22.78 6.71 1.93
CA ILE A 182 -22.32 5.84 3.01
C ILE A 182 -23.27 4.65 3.09
N SER A 183 -22.75 3.45 2.86
CA SER A 183 -23.57 2.24 2.86
C SER A 183 -22.84 1.04 3.46
N LYS A 184 -23.62 0.12 4.02
CA LYS A 184 -23.10 -1.16 4.54
C LYS A 184 -22.44 -1.99 3.44
N SER A 185 -23.01 -2.01 2.23
CA SER A 185 -22.43 -2.70 1.08
C SER A 185 -21.11 -2.06 0.65
N GLY A 186 -21.04 -0.72 0.60
CA GLY A 186 -19.79 0.00 0.34
C GLY A 186 -18.70 -0.34 1.37
N PHE A 187 -19.04 -0.33 2.65
CA PHE A 187 -18.11 -0.72 3.72
C PHE A 187 -17.64 -2.18 3.58
N LYS A 188 -18.57 -3.10 3.32
CA LYS A 188 -18.26 -4.52 3.09
C LYS A 188 -17.30 -4.71 1.93
N ASN A 189 -17.63 -4.14 0.77
CA ASN A 189 -16.86 -4.34 -0.45
C ASN A 189 -15.49 -3.65 -0.40
N PHE A 190 -15.39 -2.55 0.34
CA PHE A 190 -14.14 -1.79 0.42
C PHE A 190 -13.18 -2.34 1.47
N LEU A 191 -13.67 -2.58 2.69
CA LEU A 191 -12.83 -2.79 3.87
C LEU A 191 -13.06 -4.12 4.58
N CYS A 192 -14.03 -4.93 4.15
CA CYS A 192 -14.28 -6.24 4.76
C CYS A 192 -14.09 -7.37 3.75
N SER A 193 -14.03 -8.60 4.26
CA SER A 193 -14.05 -9.82 3.43
C SER A 193 -13.03 -9.79 2.30
N SER A 194 -11.80 -9.40 2.63
CA SER A 194 -10.69 -9.26 1.70
C SER A 194 -10.41 -10.55 0.90
N PRO A 195 -9.92 -10.46 -0.34
CA PRO A 195 -9.45 -11.62 -1.10
C PRO A 195 -8.17 -12.25 -0.54
N LEU A 196 -7.55 -11.67 0.50
CA LEU A 196 -6.36 -12.20 1.16
C LEU A 196 -6.75 -13.15 2.30
N PRO A 197 -6.65 -14.48 2.09
CA PRO A 197 -6.99 -15.45 3.12
C PRO A 197 -6.04 -15.33 4.31
N ARG A 198 -6.59 -15.54 5.50
CA ARG A 198 -5.81 -15.53 6.74
C ARG A 198 -5.15 -16.87 6.98
N SER A 199 -3.89 -16.83 7.38
CA SER A 199 -3.13 -18.00 7.81
C SER A 199 -2.13 -17.62 8.89
N ASP A 200 -1.64 -18.61 9.62
CA ASP A 200 -0.47 -18.47 10.47
C ASP A 200 0.73 -19.09 9.74
N THR A 201 1.89 -18.44 9.82
CA THR A 201 3.15 -18.91 9.26
C THR A 201 4.26 -18.80 10.29
N SER A 202 5.37 -19.51 10.10
CA SER A 202 6.57 -19.33 10.92
C SER A 202 7.69 -18.80 10.06
N PHE A 203 8.28 -17.67 10.47
CA PHE A 203 9.45 -17.09 9.82
C PHE A 203 10.49 -16.74 10.89
N ASP A 204 11.73 -17.21 10.70
CA ASP A 204 12.81 -17.13 11.70
C ASP A 204 12.40 -17.64 13.09
N GLY A 205 11.59 -18.70 13.14
CA GLY A 205 11.11 -19.30 14.39
C GLY A 205 10.06 -18.48 15.14
N LYS A 206 9.56 -17.37 14.57
CA LYS A 206 8.43 -16.60 15.10
C LYS A 206 7.17 -16.88 14.31
N GLU A 207 6.07 -17.19 15.00
CA GLU A 207 4.75 -17.24 14.39
C GLU A 207 4.31 -15.84 13.96
N ARG A 208 3.75 -15.75 12.75
CA ARG A 208 3.26 -14.52 12.13
C ARG A 208 1.91 -14.78 11.49
N LYS A 209 1.06 -13.76 11.49
CA LYS A 209 -0.26 -13.79 10.87
C LYS A 209 -0.15 -13.24 9.45
N LEU A 210 -0.70 -13.94 8.49
CA LEU A 210 -0.85 -13.45 7.12
C LEU A 210 -2.32 -13.21 6.80
N GLY A 211 -2.59 -12.34 5.83
CA GLY A 211 -3.93 -12.00 5.36
C GLY A 211 -4.44 -10.67 5.92
N SER A 212 -5.73 -10.40 5.72
CA SER A 212 -6.34 -9.12 6.14
C SER A 212 -6.96 -9.19 7.53
N TYR A 213 -6.72 -8.13 8.29
CA TYR A 213 -7.18 -7.96 9.68
C TYR A 213 -7.64 -6.52 9.96
N HIS A 214 -8.49 -6.38 10.97
CA HIS A 214 -8.81 -5.12 11.61
C HIS A 214 -8.08 -5.01 12.94
N GLN A 215 -7.14 -4.08 13.06
CA GLN A 215 -6.59 -3.68 14.35
C GLN A 215 -7.58 -2.73 15.03
N CYS A 216 -8.34 -3.27 15.99
CA CYS A 216 -9.41 -2.60 16.70
C CYS A 216 -8.91 -1.98 18.01
N TYR A 217 -9.25 -0.71 18.23
CA TYR A 217 -8.91 0.04 19.43
C TYR A 217 -10.19 0.30 20.22
N ARG A 218 -10.26 -0.18 21.47
CA ARG A 218 -11.40 0.02 22.35
C ARG A 218 -11.01 0.79 23.60
N ILE A 219 -11.78 1.82 23.92
CA ILE A 219 -11.71 2.56 25.19
C ILE A 219 -13.01 2.29 25.94
N ASP A 220 -12.91 1.78 27.17
CA ASP A 220 -14.07 1.45 28.01
C ASP A 220 -15.10 0.55 27.31
N ARG A 221 -14.57 -0.42 26.55
CA ARG A 221 -15.31 -1.38 25.70
C ARG A 221 -15.98 -0.79 24.45
N LYS A 222 -15.84 0.52 24.17
CA LYS A 222 -16.34 1.14 22.95
C LYS A 222 -15.26 1.14 21.88
N LEU A 223 -15.58 0.70 20.67
CA LEU A 223 -14.68 0.78 19.51
C LEU A 223 -14.51 2.22 19.04
N ILE A 224 -13.28 2.73 19.13
CA ILE A 224 -12.95 4.13 18.81
C ILE A 224 -12.04 4.27 17.59
N ALA A 225 -11.39 3.20 17.14
CA ALA A 225 -10.60 3.21 15.91
C ALA A 225 -10.42 1.81 15.33
N ILE A 226 -10.17 1.77 14.03
CA ILE A 226 -9.79 0.57 13.28
C ILE A 226 -8.69 0.94 12.29
N GLY A 227 -7.56 0.23 12.38
CA GLY A 227 -6.62 0.09 11.27
C GLY A 227 -6.97 -1.14 10.44
N VAL A 228 -7.18 -0.97 9.14
CA VAL A 228 -7.39 -2.05 8.17
C VAL A 228 -6.02 -2.41 7.60
N LEU A 229 -5.55 -3.61 7.90
CA LEU A 229 -4.18 -4.03 7.65
C LEU A 229 -4.14 -5.28 6.77
N ASP A 230 -3.21 -5.28 5.82
CA ASP A 230 -2.77 -6.50 5.15
C ASP A 230 -1.43 -6.92 5.75
N LEU A 231 -1.42 -8.09 6.39
CA LEU A 231 -0.21 -8.70 6.91
C LEU A 231 0.35 -9.65 5.86
N LEU A 232 1.52 -9.30 5.32
CA LEU A 232 2.18 -10.00 4.23
C LEU A 232 3.53 -10.53 4.72
N PRO A 233 4.18 -11.46 3.97
CA PRO A 233 5.38 -12.13 4.46
C PRO A 233 6.48 -11.21 4.99
N GLN A 234 6.64 -10.01 4.41
CA GLN A 234 7.67 -9.05 4.80
C GLN A 234 7.11 -7.77 5.44
N CYS A 235 5.80 -7.51 5.38
CA CYS A 235 5.28 -6.21 5.77
C CYS A 235 3.92 -6.20 6.47
N VAL A 236 3.72 -5.17 7.28
CA VAL A 236 2.41 -4.64 7.63
C VAL A 236 2.06 -3.56 6.60
N SER A 237 0.98 -3.75 5.84
CA SER A 237 0.50 -2.77 4.86
C SER A 237 -0.76 -2.07 5.37
N ALA A 238 -0.66 -0.76 5.55
CA ALA A 238 -1.75 0.09 6.00
C ALA A 238 -2.71 0.38 4.83
N VAL A 239 -3.89 -0.24 4.84
CA VAL A 239 -4.89 -0.12 3.77
C VAL A 239 -5.79 1.08 4.02
N TYR A 240 -6.35 1.16 5.24
CA TYR A 240 -7.26 2.22 5.64
C TYR A 240 -7.20 2.43 7.15
N PHE A 241 -7.46 3.65 7.61
CA PHE A 241 -7.52 3.94 9.04
C PHE A 241 -8.71 4.85 9.31
N MET A 242 -9.54 4.46 10.28
CA MET A 242 -10.74 5.20 10.69
C MET A 242 -10.82 5.28 12.20
N TYR A 243 -11.36 6.39 12.70
CA TYR A 243 -11.53 6.63 14.13
C TYR A 243 -12.78 7.45 14.42
N HIS A 244 -13.27 7.34 15.64
CA HIS A 244 -14.45 8.03 16.11
C HIS A 244 -14.09 9.48 16.46
N GLU A 245 -15.03 10.40 16.28
CA GLU A 245 -14.82 11.83 16.59
C GLU A 245 -14.37 12.11 18.02
N SER A 246 -14.71 11.22 18.96
CA SER A 246 -14.34 11.34 20.37
C SER A 246 -12.83 11.29 20.64
N VAL A 247 -12.01 10.91 19.65
CA VAL A 247 -10.54 10.90 19.76
C VAL A 247 -9.85 11.89 18.82
N ASN A 248 -10.60 12.82 18.21
CA ASN A 248 -10.07 13.80 17.25
C ASN A 248 -8.92 14.64 17.84
N GLU A 249 -9.00 15.02 19.12
CA GLU A 249 -8.00 15.87 19.78
C GLU A 249 -6.63 15.20 19.94
N PHE A 250 -6.56 13.86 19.87
CA PHE A 250 -5.33 13.10 20.10
C PHE A 250 -4.49 12.88 18.84
N SER A 251 -4.91 13.38 17.68
CA SER A 251 -4.26 13.08 16.39
C SER A 251 -4.16 11.57 16.14
N PHE A 252 -5.29 10.85 16.29
CA PHE A 252 -5.31 9.39 16.37
C PHE A 252 -4.70 8.67 15.16
N GLY A 253 -4.70 9.29 13.97
CA GLY A 253 -3.98 8.75 12.81
C GLY A 253 -2.47 8.57 13.04
N LYS A 254 -1.82 9.44 13.84
CA LYS A 254 -0.41 9.26 14.23
C LYS A 254 -0.24 8.08 15.18
N ILE A 255 -1.15 7.95 16.14
CA ILE A 255 -1.14 6.85 17.12
C ILE A 255 -1.34 5.51 16.40
N GLY A 256 -2.28 5.45 15.47
CA GLY A 256 -2.50 4.31 14.59
C GLY A 256 -1.23 3.90 13.84
N ALA A 257 -0.62 4.82 13.10
CA ALA A 257 0.61 4.53 12.37
C ALA A 257 1.76 4.06 13.30
N LEU A 258 1.94 4.68 14.47
CA LEU A 258 2.94 4.25 15.45
C LEU A 258 2.66 2.84 15.97
N THR A 259 1.40 2.50 16.19
CA THR A 259 0.95 1.17 16.65
C THR A 259 1.15 0.12 15.56
N GLU A 260 0.88 0.45 14.29
CA GLU A 260 1.14 -0.43 13.14
C GLU A 260 2.64 -0.68 12.93
N ILE A 261 3.48 0.34 13.11
CA ILE A 261 4.94 0.19 13.05
C ILE A 261 5.44 -0.65 14.23
N ALA A 262 4.86 -0.48 15.43
CA ALA A 262 5.15 -1.32 16.60
C ALA A 262 4.77 -2.79 16.34
N LEU A 263 3.58 -3.03 15.76
CA LEU A 263 3.12 -4.34 15.31
C LEU A 263 4.10 -4.98 14.31
N ALA A 264 4.59 -4.19 13.35
CA ALA A 264 5.61 -4.67 12.41
C ALA A 264 6.88 -5.11 13.14
N LYS A 265 7.36 -4.27 14.06
CA LYS A 265 8.59 -4.49 14.83
C LYS A 265 8.51 -5.70 15.76
N GLU A 266 7.39 -5.88 16.48
CA GLU A 266 7.22 -6.94 17.48
C GLU A 266 7.05 -8.32 16.84
N GLN A 267 6.24 -8.42 15.77
CA GLN A 267 5.93 -9.67 15.09
C GLN A 267 6.98 -10.03 14.03
N GLY A 268 7.94 -9.14 13.77
CA GLY A 268 9.06 -9.40 12.88
C GLY A 268 8.78 -9.13 11.40
N TYR A 269 7.74 -8.37 11.07
CA TYR A 269 7.59 -7.83 9.72
C TYR A 269 8.66 -6.73 9.52
N LYS A 270 9.52 -6.92 8.52
CA LYS A 270 10.63 -6.01 8.25
C LYS A 270 10.12 -4.62 7.86
N LEU A 271 9.00 -4.54 7.16
CA LEU A 271 8.56 -3.33 6.49
C LEU A 271 7.19 -2.87 6.99
N TRP A 272 6.98 -1.55 7.03
CA TRP A 272 5.65 -0.95 7.13
C TRP A 272 5.37 -0.16 5.86
N TYR A 273 4.30 -0.52 5.15
CA TYR A 273 3.85 0.17 3.94
C TYR A 273 2.77 1.18 4.31
N ALA A 274 3.05 2.47 4.12
CA ALA A 274 2.09 3.54 4.36
C ALA A 274 1.06 3.69 3.22
N GLY A 275 1.15 2.87 2.17
CA GLY A 275 0.40 3.01 0.93
C GLY A 275 1.03 4.06 0.00
N PHE A 276 0.19 4.83 -0.69
CA PHE A 276 0.67 5.88 -1.59
C PHE A 276 1.05 7.16 -0.84
N TYR A 277 2.12 7.79 -1.32
CA TYR A 277 2.56 9.14 -1.07
C TYR A 277 2.30 9.99 -2.32
N ILE A 278 1.64 11.13 -2.12
CA ILE A 278 1.36 12.10 -3.18
C ILE A 278 1.89 13.45 -2.69
N HIS A 279 3.01 13.89 -3.26
CA HIS A 279 3.79 15.02 -2.76
C HIS A 279 2.98 16.33 -2.67
N ASN A 280 2.11 16.56 -3.65
CA ASN A 280 1.30 17.77 -3.79
C ASN A 280 -0.09 17.66 -3.13
N CYS A 281 -0.43 16.54 -2.49
CA CYS A 281 -1.70 16.38 -1.79
C CYS A 281 -1.49 16.51 -0.27
N VAL A 282 -2.04 17.57 0.33
CA VAL A 282 -1.90 17.86 1.78
C VAL A 282 -2.33 16.66 2.63
N LYS A 283 -3.44 15.98 2.26
CA LYS A 283 -3.96 14.81 2.98
C LYS A 283 -3.04 13.58 2.91
N MET A 284 -2.12 13.53 1.94
CA MET A 284 -1.24 12.38 1.70
C MET A 284 0.24 12.66 2.03
N ARG A 285 0.62 13.94 2.15
CA ARG A 285 2.00 14.37 2.35
C ARG A 285 2.58 13.96 3.70
N TYR A 286 1.76 13.86 4.74
CA TYR A 286 2.21 13.53 6.11
C TYR A 286 2.91 12.16 6.20
N LYS A 287 2.60 11.22 5.30
CA LYS A 287 3.20 9.87 5.33
C LYS A 287 4.71 9.89 5.08
N GLY A 288 5.21 10.94 4.42
CA GLY A 288 6.64 11.18 4.23
C GLY A 288 7.38 11.66 5.49
N ASP A 289 6.68 11.88 6.61
CA ASP A 289 7.27 12.37 7.87
C ASP A 289 7.64 11.23 8.85
N TYR A 290 7.29 9.98 8.52
CA TYR A 290 7.74 8.79 9.25
C TYR A 290 9.10 8.37 8.71
N SER A 291 10.17 8.48 9.51
CA SER A 291 11.54 8.38 9.02
C SER A 291 12.33 7.21 9.64
N PRO A 292 13.26 6.58 8.90
CA PRO A 292 13.55 6.78 7.47
C PRO A 292 12.44 6.21 6.58
N GLN A 293 12.00 6.98 5.58
CA GLN A 293 11.00 6.56 4.59
C GLN A 293 11.69 6.30 3.26
N TYR A 294 11.25 5.28 2.52
CA TYR A 294 11.75 4.97 1.19
C TYR A 294 10.62 5.05 0.17
N MET A 295 10.91 5.63 -0.99
CA MET A 295 10.02 5.73 -2.15
C MET A 295 10.44 4.72 -3.21
N LEU A 296 9.48 3.97 -3.71
CA LEU A 296 9.67 3.08 -4.86
C LEU A 296 9.85 3.93 -6.13
N ASP A 297 10.94 3.71 -6.86
CA ASP A 297 11.09 4.23 -8.21
C ASP A 297 10.08 3.55 -9.12
N PRO A 298 9.18 4.30 -9.78
CA PRO A 298 8.11 3.72 -10.58
C PRO A 298 8.60 3.01 -11.85
N GLU A 299 9.85 3.21 -12.29
CA GLU A 299 10.40 2.60 -13.50
C GLU A 299 11.34 1.43 -13.20
N SER A 300 12.29 1.60 -12.27
CA SER A 300 13.24 0.53 -11.95
C SER A 300 12.81 -0.38 -10.80
N TYR A 301 11.81 0.02 -10.02
CA TYR A 301 11.44 -0.62 -8.75
C TYR A 301 12.51 -0.61 -7.66
N ASP A 302 13.51 0.27 -7.79
CA ASP A 302 14.49 0.52 -6.73
C ASP A 302 13.88 1.35 -5.59
N TRP A 303 14.33 1.09 -4.36
CA TRP A 303 13.91 1.84 -3.19
C TRP A 303 14.89 2.96 -2.87
N ASN A 304 14.41 4.19 -2.93
CA ASN A 304 15.22 5.39 -2.72
C ASN A 304 14.80 6.10 -1.44
N LEU A 305 15.76 6.62 -0.67
CA LEU A 305 15.45 7.37 0.54
C LEU A 305 14.61 8.62 0.19
N LEU A 306 13.46 8.79 0.84
CA LEU A 306 12.60 9.97 0.70
C LEU A 306 13.13 11.10 1.59
N ASP A 307 14.34 11.54 1.28
CA ASP A 307 15.02 12.63 1.96
C ASP A 307 14.60 14.02 1.41
N THR A 308 15.27 15.06 1.90
CA THR A 308 15.04 16.43 1.46
C THR A 308 15.35 16.62 -0.03
N GLU A 309 16.37 15.95 -0.57
CA GLU A 309 16.74 16.10 -1.98
C GLU A 309 15.66 15.52 -2.90
N LEU A 310 15.19 14.31 -2.61
CA LEU A 310 14.11 13.70 -3.37
C LEU A 310 12.79 14.48 -3.22
N LYS A 311 12.46 14.95 -2.02
CA LYS A 311 11.31 15.83 -1.81
C LYS A 311 11.40 17.13 -2.63
N ASN A 312 12.59 17.73 -2.73
CA ASN A 312 12.79 18.92 -3.56
C ASN A 312 12.58 18.63 -5.06
N LYS A 313 13.06 17.47 -5.56
CA LYS A 313 12.79 17.04 -6.94
C LYS A 313 11.29 16.88 -7.21
N LEU A 314 10.56 16.29 -6.26
CA LEU A 314 9.10 16.13 -6.33
C LEU A 314 8.33 17.47 -6.25
N SER A 315 8.93 18.51 -5.68
CA SER A 315 8.36 19.86 -5.72
C SER A 315 8.56 20.54 -7.08
N GLN A 316 9.62 20.19 -7.80
CA GLN A 316 9.99 20.82 -9.08
C GLN A 316 9.35 20.15 -10.29
N LYS A 317 9.03 18.86 -10.20
CA LYS A 317 8.49 18.08 -11.31
C LYS A 317 7.22 17.36 -10.88
N LYS A 318 6.23 17.31 -11.79
CA LYS A 318 5.02 16.48 -11.61
C LYS A 318 5.40 15.03 -11.33
N TYR A 319 6.22 14.46 -12.21
CA TYR A 319 6.66 13.07 -12.15
C TYR A 319 8.19 12.98 -11.98
N VAL A 320 8.64 12.04 -11.14
CA VAL A 320 10.05 11.80 -10.81
C VAL A 320 10.32 10.30 -10.83
N SER A 321 11.30 9.92 -11.65
CA SER A 321 12.02 8.65 -11.57
C SER A 321 13.52 8.97 -11.55
N LEU A 322 14.26 8.33 -10.65
CA LEU A 322 15.70 8.50 -10.47
C LEU A 322 16.51 7.59 -11.40
N SER A 323 15.91 6.49 -11.88
CA SER A 323 16.57 5.57 -12.82
C SER A 323 16.84 6.22 -14.18
N ARG A 324 15.96 7.10 -14.66
CA ARG A 324 16.13 7.84 -15.93
C ARG A 324 17.42 8.66 -16.05
N LYS A 325 17.98 9.14 -14.93
CA LYS A 325 19.23 9.91 -14.97
C LYS A 325 20.46 9.05 -15.23
N LYS A 326 20.41 7.75 -14.91
CA LYS A 326 21.53 6.82 -15.18
C LYS A 326 21.69 6.56 -16.68
N THR A 327 20.58 6.51 -17.43
CA THR A 327 20.59 6.15 -18.86
C THR A 327 21.12 7.26 -19.79
N ILE A 328 21.01 8.54 -19.40
CA ILE A 328 21.48 9.67 -20.23
C ILE A 328 22.96 10.01 -19.94
N GLY A 329 23.50 9.59 -18.79
CA GLY A 329 24.87 9.89 -18.36
C GLY A 329 25.96 8.91 -18.84
N GLU A 330 25.60 7.83 -19.54
CA GLU A 330 26.54 6.77 -19.96
C GLU A 330 26.77 6.69 -21.47
N VAL A 331 26.21 7.60 -22.27
CA VAL A 331 26.55 7.72 -23.71
C VAL A 331 27.61 8.81 -23.91
N SER A 332 28.87 8.39 -23.74
CA SER A 332 30.14 8.97 -24.22
C SER A 332 30.34 10.49 -24.19
N ALA A 333 31.10 10.95 -23.21
CA ALA A 333 32.08 12.01 -23.40
C ALA A 333 33.34 11.40 -24.04
N ASP A 334 33.44 11.47 -25.37
CA ASP A 334 34.68 11.44 -26.18
C ASP A 334 34.35 11.00 -27.62
N ALA A 335 33.99 11.97 -28.47
CA ALA A 335 34.14 11.86 -29.93
C ALA A 335 34.32 13.28 -30.51
N PRO A 336 35.26 13.51 -31.45
CA PRO A 336 35.51 14.82 -32.00
C PRO A 336 34.39 15.24 -32.95
N VAL A 337 34.13 16.55 -32.93
CA VAL A 337 33.15 17.25 -33.75
C VAL A 337 33.65 17.28 -35.19
N ASP A 338 32.91 16.68 -36.12
CA ASP A 338 33.06 16.95 -37.55
C ASP A 338 31.70 17.39 -38.11
N GLU A 339 31.65 18.66 -38.50
CA GLU A 339 30.51 19.31 -39.14
C GLU A 339 30.43 18.86 -40.59
N MET A 340 29.37 18.14 -40.97
CA MET A 340 28.75 18.37 -42.28
C MET A 340 27.30 17.87 -42.33
N ALA A 341 26.42 18.86 -42.44
CA ALA A 341 24.99 18.87 -42.71
C ALA A 341 24.38 17.63 -43.39
N THR A 342 23.25 17.17 -42.84
CA THR A 342 21.98 17.23 -43.59
C THR A 342 20.82 17.33 -42.60
N GLU A 343 20.12 18.45 -42.69
CA GLU A 343 18.95 18.80 -41.90
C GLU A 343 17.81 17.79 -42.14
N ASN A 344 17.44 17.04 -41.11
CA ASN A 344 16.06 16.61 -40.94
C ASN A 344 15.55 17.28 -39.66
N LYS A 345 14.68 18.28 -39.86
CA LYS A 345 13.97 19.01 -38.82
C LYS A 345 13.31 18.04 -37.84
N ILE A 346 13.89 17.90 -36.66
CA ILE A 346 13.13 17.56 -35.46
C ILE A 346 12.65 18.90 -34.93
N ASP A 347 11.38 19.17 -35.19
CA ASP A 347 10.71 20.38 -34.72
C ASP A 347 10.81 20.41 -33.19
N GLY A 348 11.27 21.54 -32.67
CA GLY A 348 11.30 21.83 -31.25
C GLY A 348 9.87 22.00 -30.77
N GLY A 349 9.24 20.90 -30.37
CA GLY A 349 7.98 20.90 -29.65
C GLY A 349 8.21 21.44 -28.24
N SER A 350 7.64 22.61 -27.96
CA SER A 350 7.43 23.11 -26.61
C SER A 350 6.82 22.03 -25.72
N ASP A 351 7.37 21.83 -24.52
CA ASP A 351 6.75 21.08 -23.42
C ASP A 351 5.41 21.76 -23.01
N SER A 352 4.37 21.54 -23.81
CA SER A 352 2.98 21.83 -23.47
C SER A 352 2.25 20.50 -23.25
N ASP A 353 2.74 19.70 -22.30
CA ASP A 353 2.20 18.39 -21.88
C ASP A 353 0.98 18.53 -20.93
N ASP A 354 0.05 19.45 -21.23
CA ASP A 354 -1.17 19.63 -20.43
C ASP A 354 -2.40 18.95 -21.01
N ASP A 355 -2.32 18.37 -22.22
CA ASP A 355 -3.41 17.56 -22.75
C ASP A 355 -3.33 16.10 -22.26
N PRO A 356 -4.43 15.53 -21.72
CA PRO A 356 -4.46 14.13 -21.32
C PRO A 356 -4.18 13.23 -22.53
N PRO A 357 -3.43 12.12 -22.36
CA PRO A 357 -3.17 11.21 -23.47
C PRO A 357 -4.52 10.73 -24.04
N VAL A 358 -4.67 10.81 -25.37
CA VAL A 358 -5.80 10.18 -26.04
C VAL A 358 -5.71 8.68 -25.77
N LEU A 359 -6.71 8.13 -25.09
CA LEU A 359 -6.84 6.69 -24.92
C LEU A 359 -7.23 6.08 -26.26
N ASP A 360 -6.24 5.71 -27.05
CA ASP A 360 -6.46 4.74 -28.12
C ASP A 360 -6.67 3.38 -27.44
N PRO A 361 -7.88 2.78 -27.47
CA PRO A 361 -8.16 1.51 -26.82
C PRO A 361 -7.34 0.36 -27.41
N ASP A 362 -6.86 0.49 -28.64
CA ASP A 362 -6.19 -0.58 -29.38
C ASP A 362 -4.67 -0.59 -29.15
N THR A 363 -4.11 0.42 -28.47
CA THR A 363 -2.69 0.45 -28.10
C THR A 363 -2.41 -0.48 -26.90
N PRO A 364 -1.55 -1.51 -27.01
CA PRO A 364 -1.21 -2.37 -25.88
C PRO A 364 -0.51 -1.63 -24.74
N LEU A 365 -0.74 -2.05 -23.49
CA LEU A 365 -0.18 -1.41 -22.29
C LEU A 365 1.35 -1.20 -22.34
N PHE A 366 2.08 -2.21 -22.82
CA PHE A 366 3.54 -2.17 -22.96
C PHE A 366 4.04 -1.21 -24.06
N SER A 367 3.13 -0.68 -24.88
CA SER A 367 3.38 0.36 -25.88
C SER A 367 2.98 1.76 -25.40
N ARG A 368 2.31 1.89 -24.24
CA ARG A 368 1.82 3.18 -23.69
C ARG A 368 2.85 3.98 -22.89
N ASN A 369 4.09 3.48 -22.77
CA ASN A 369 5.12 4.07 -21.90
C ASN A 369 4.68 4.22 -20.43
N MET A 370 3.77 3.38 -19.96
CA MET A 370 3.35 3.37 -18.55
C MET A 370 4.52 2.91 -17.66
N PRO A 371 4.86 3.65 -16.59
CA PRO A 371 6.00 3.31 -15.73
C PRO A 371 5.92 1.89 -15.12
N GLY A 372 7.03 1.14 -15.26
CA GLY A 372 7.22 -0.16 -14.64
C GLY A 372 6.49 -1.33 -15.31
N ILE A 373 5.93 -1.11 -16.51
CA ILE A 373 5.41 -2.17 -17.37
C ILE A 373 6.58 -2.79 -18.14
N LEU A 374 6.58 -4.12 -18.31
CA LEU A 374 7.56 -4.79 -19.16
C LEU A 374 7.43 -4.28 -20.59
N THR A 375 8.55 -4.04 -21.28
CA THR A 375 8.50 -3.82 -22.73
C THR A 375 8.02 -5.09 -23.45
N ARG A 376 7.62 -4.97 -24.71
CA ARG A 376 7.26 -6.14 -25.54
C ARG A 376 8.36 -7.20 -25.56
N GLU A 377 9.62 -6.76 -25.72
CA GLU A 377 10.78 -7.66 -25.72
C GLU A 377 10.96 -8.35 -24.36
N GLN A 378 10.89 -7.61 -23.26
CA GLN A 378 10.98 -8.17 -21.91
C GLN A 378 9.83 -9.14 -21.62
N LEU A 379 8.60 -8.82 -22.05
CA LEU A 379 7.46 -9.70 -21.89
C LEU A 379 7.72 -11.05 -22.57
N LEU A 380 8.18 -11.04 -23.83
CA LEU A 380 8.42 -12.26 -24.61
C LEU A 380 9.66 -13.06 -24.17
N THR A 381 10.59 -12.44 -23.44
CA THR A 381 11.86 -13.08 -23.03
C THR A 381 11.89 -13.46 -21.55
N GLU A 382 11.20 -12.71 -20.69
CA GLU A 382 11.20 -12.91 -19.24
C GLU A 382 9.95 -13.65 -18.75
N VAL A 383 8.88 -13.71 -19.55
CA VAL A 383 7.62 -14.39 -19.19
C VAL A 383 7.34 -15.56 -20.11
N ASP A 384 7.17 -16.73 -19.51
CA ASP A 384 6.68 -17.92 -20.20
C ASP A 384 5.16 -17.81 -20.40
N LEU A 385 4.78 -17.09 -21.46
CA LEU A 385 3.37 -16.85 -21.78
C LEU A 385 2.62 -18.14 -22.13
N ASP A 386 3.29 -19.18 -22.61
CA ASP A 386 2.68 -20.45 -23.05
C ASP A 386 2.21 -21.31 -21.87
N HIS A 387 2.75 -21.08 -20.68
CA HIS A 387 2.45 -21.91 -19.50
C HIS A 387 1.74 -21.13 -18.38
N VAL A 388 1.23 -19.94 -18.67
CA VAL A 388 0.38 -19.18 -17.75
C VAL A 388 -0.88 -19.99 -17.45
N LYS A 389 -1.18 -20.15 -16.15
CA LYS A 389 -2.35 -20.93 -15.71
C LYS A 389 -3.63 -20.17 -15.97
N LEU A 390 -4.64 -20.87 -16.45
CA LEU A 390 -5.97 -20.37 -16.75
C LEU A 390 -7.03 -21.05 -15.90
N ARG A 391 -8.09 -20.31 -15.59
CA ARG A 391 -9.35 -20.86 -15.10
C ARG A 391 -10.50 -20.37 -15.94
N ILE A 392 -11.14 -21.29 -16.66
CA ILE A 392 -12.26 -21.00 -17.56
C ILE A 392 -13.42 -21.88 -17.11
N ARG A 393 -14.53 -21.26 -16.68
CA ARG A 393 -15.74 -21.97 -16.20
C ARG A 393 -15.46 -23.07 -15.16
N GLY A 394 -14.47 -22.83 -14.29
CA GLY A 394 -14.07 -23.75 -13.22
C GLY A 394 -13.09 -24.87 -13.62
N GLN A 395 -12.70 -24.96 -14.89
CA GLN A 395 -11.66 -25.88 -15.37
C GLN A 395 -10.30 -25.17 -15.39
N GLU A 396 -9.25 -25.88 -14.99
CA GLU A 396 -7.86 -25.38 -15.07
C GLU A 396 -7.19 -25.87 -16.35
N ALA A 397 -6.45 -24.98 -16.99
CA ALA A 397 -5.66 -25.24 -18.21
C ALA A 397 -4.41 -24.35 -18.21
N GLN A 398 -3.51 -24.58 -19.15
CA GLN A 398 -2.46 -23.63 -19.50
C GLN A 398 -2.83 -22.89 -20.78
N THR A 399 -2.19 -21.76 -21.03
CA THR A 399 -2.41 -20.95 -22.22
C THR A 399 -2.13 -21.71 -23.51
N CYS A 400 -1.08 -22.54 -23.56
CA CYS A 400 -0.76 -23.41 -24.69
C CYS A 400 -1.85 -24.48 -25.00
N ASP A 401 -2.75 -24.77 -24.05
CA ASP A 401 -3.87 -25.68 -24.29
C ASP A 401 -5.01 -25.02 -25.10
N LEU A 402 -4.97 -23.68 -25.30
CA LEU A 402 -5.99 -22.97 -26.07
C LEU A 402 -5.75 -23.14 -27.57
N VAL A 403 -6.78 -23.56 -28.30
CA VAL A 403 -6.73 -23.80 -29.76
C VAL A 403 -6.19 -22.59 -30.54
N SER A 404 -6.50 -21.37 -30.12
CA SER A 404 -6.10 -20.13 -30.80
C SER A 404 -4.85 -19.48 -30.20
N TRP A 405 -4.08 -20.19 -29.36
CA TRP A 405 -2.94 -19.59 -28.65
C TRP A 405 -1.75 -19.30 -29.56
N ASP A 406 -1.38 -20.28 -30.37
CA ASP A 406 -0.21 -20.20 -31.24
C ASP A 406 -0.39 -19.15 -32.34
N ASP A 407 -1.60 -19.07 -32.89
CA ASP A 407 -1.99 -18.09 -33.92
C ASP A 407 -2.24 -16.68 -33.36
N GLY A 408 -2.29 -16.51 -32.03
CA GLY A 408 -2.54 -15.23 -31.39
C GLY A 408 -1.31 -14.31 -31.40
N ASP A 409 -1.56 -13.00 -31.40
CA ASP A 409 -0.54 -11.95 -31.25
C ASP A 409 -0.69 -11.23 -29.90
N VAL A 410 0.43 -10.95 -29.23
CA VAL A 410 0.45 -10.15 -28.00
C VAL A 410 0.05 -8.69 -28.24
N ASP A 411 0.17 -8.22 -29.49
CA ASP A 411 -0.24 -6.88 -29.89
C ASP A 411 -1.76 -6.78 -30.20
N ASP A 412 -2.46 -7.92 -30.36
CA ASP A 412 -3.90 -7.97 -30.56
C ASP A 412 -4.67 -8.09 -29.24
N LEU A 413 -5.17 -6.95 -28.74
CA LEU A 413 -5.90 -6.84 -27.48
C LEU A 413 -7.29 -7.51 -27.48
N ALA A 414 -7.81 -7.92 -28.64
CA ALA A 414 -9.02 -8.72 -28.73
C ALA A 414 -8.72 -10.22 -28.56
N SER A 415 -7.47 -10.64 -28.70
CA SER A 415 -7.04 -12.03 -28.54
C SER A 415 -6.78 -12.38 -27.08
N MET A 416 -6.92 -13.67 -26.74
CA MET A 416 -6.54 -14.18 -25.41
C MET A 416 -5.06 -13.90 -25.10
N LYS A 417 -4.19 -13.97 -26.13
CA LYS A 417 -2.75 -13.75 -25.99
C LYS A 417 -2.42 -12.29 -25.66
N GLY A 418 -3.07 -11.34 -26.33
CA GLY A 418 -2.93 -9.91 -26.02
C GLY A 418 -3.46 -9.57 -24.63
N ILE A 419 -4.66 -10.04 -24.26
CA ILE A 419 -5.25 -9.78 -22.93
C ILE A 419 -4.34 -10.33 -21.80
N ILE A 420 -3.84 -11.55 -21.95
CA ILE A 420 -2.95 -12.17 -20.96
C ILE A 420 -1.57 -11.50 -20.98
N GLY A 421 -1.06 -11.15 -22.16
CA GLY A 421 0.18 -10.42 -22.34
C GLY A 421 0.17 -9.05 -21.65
N GLU A 422 -0.92 -8.28 -21.78
CA GLU A 422 -1.09 -7.01 -21.07
C GLU A 422 -1.05 -7.21 -19.55
N LEU A 423 -1.82 -8.17 -19.03
CA LEU A 423 -1.83 -8.46 -17.60
C LEU A 423 -0.44 -8.89 -17.11
N ALA A 424 0.20 -9.82 -17.81
CA ALA A 424 1.54 -10.33 -17.51
C ALA A 424 2.58 -9.20 -17.50
N SER A 425 2.53 -8.29 -18.49
CA SER A 425 3.42 -7.13 -18.55
C SER A 425 3.27 -6.21 -17.34
N ALA A 426 2.06 -6.08 -16.81
CA ALA A 426 1.75 -5.20 -15.68
C ALA A 426 2.11 -5.82 -14.32
N VAL A 427 1.83 -7.11 -14.13
CA VAL A 427 2.13 -7.82 -12.88
C VAL A 427 3.60 -8.21 -12.78
N GLY A 428 4.30 -8.37 -13.91
CA GLY A 428 5.70 -8.74 -14.01
C GLY A 428 5.95 -10.26 -13.95
N PRO A 429 7.19 -10.71 -14.23
CA PRO A 429 7.47 -12.12 -14.51
C PRO A 429 7.12 -13.06 -13.37
N ARG A 430 7.51 -12.70 -12.15
CA ARG A 430 7.25 -13.50 -10.95
C ARG A 430 5.76 -13.76 -10.72
N VAL A 431 4.95 -12.70 -10.79
CA VAL A 431 3.50 -12.85 -10.55
C VAL A 431 2.83 -13.53 -11.73
N ALA A 432 3.30 -13.30 -12.96
CA ALA A 432 2.77 -13.97 -14.15
C ALA A 432 2.92 -15.50 -14.07
N GLN A 433 4.00 -15.98 -13.46
CA GLN A 433 4.23 -17.41 -13.22
C GLN A 433 3.30 -18.01 -12.13
N ASP A 434 3.02 -17.23 -11.09
CA ASP A 434 2.27 -17.70 -9.92
C ASP A 434 0.75 -17.48 -10.03
N MET A 435 0.30 -16.60 -10.92
CA MET A 435 -1.11 -16.26 -11.07
C MET A 435 -1.89 -17.34 -11.84
N VAL A 436 -3.19 -17.37 -11.60
CA VAL A 436 -4.18 -18.04 -12.44
C VAL A 436 -5.05 -16.97 -13.06
N VAL A 437 -5.02 -16.82 -14.38
CA VAL A 437 -5.87 -15.88 -15.09
C VAL A 437 -7.28 -16.46 -15.21
N SER A 438 -8.27 -15.75 -14.69
CA SER A 438 -9.66 -16.21 -14.68
C SER A 438 -10.49 -15.44 -15.71
N PHE A 439 -11.24 -16.18 -16.52
CA PHE A 439 -12.20 -15.62 -17.47
C PHE A 439 -13.60 -16.19 -17.19
N GLY A 440 -14.58 -15.31 -17.00
CA GLY A 440 -15.98 -15.70 -16.80
C GLY A 440 -16.36 -16.05 -15.36
N GLY A 441 -16.47 -15.00 -14.52
CA GLY A 441 -17.29 -15.02 -13.30
C GLY A 441 -18.66 -14.43 -13.56
#